data_AF-A0AAD1WKQ4-F1
#
_entry.id   AF-A0AAD1WKQ4-F1
#
_cell.length_a   1.000
_cell.length_b   1.000
_cell.length_c   1.000
_cell.angle_alpha   90.00
_cell.angle_beta   90.00
_cell.angle_gamma   90.00
#
_symmetry.space_group_name_H-M   'P 1'
#
loop_
_entity.id
_entity.type
_entity.pdbx_description
1 polymer ?
#
loop_
_entity_poly.entity_id
_entity_poly.type
_entity_poly.pdbx_seq_one_letter_code
_entity_poly.pdbx_strand_id
1 'polypeptide(L)'
;DYWRKIANLIRTITGINLPQTPETMLFLTYPQPLNKRQRILLNHLLTAANALNPTMWKQTTAPTIRAWIARVDSIRKMEELAYSFTLKYDEYHTTWTPWLQFLQ
;
A
#
# COMPACT_ATOMS: atom_id res chain seq x y z
N ASP A 1 7.84 -7.09 14.61
CA ASP A 1 8.31 -6.83 13.23
C ASP A 1 7.24 -6.78 12.15
N TYR A 2 6.06 -6.20 12.40
CA TYR A 2 5.04 -6.03 11.36
C TYR A 2 5.48 -4.99 10.31
N TRP A 3 5.81 -3.78 10.77
CA TRP A 3 6.25 -2.67 9.91
C TRP A 3 7.50 -2.98 9.10
N ARG A 4 8.45 -3.72 9.67
CA ARG A 4 9.65 -4.16 8.95
C ARG A 4 9.32 -5.08 7.78
N LYS A 5 8.39 -6.03 7.99
CA LYS A 5 7.93 -6.93 6.93
C LYS A 5 7.19 -6.16 5.83
N ILE A 6 6.30 -5.23 6.21
CA ILE A 6 5.60 -4.35 5.27
C ILE A 6 6.59 -3.51 4.46
N ALA A 7 7.57 -2.86 5.12
CA ALA A 7 8.59 -2.06 4.44
C ALA A 7 9.40 -2.90 3.44
N ASN A 8 9.78 -4.13 3.80
CA ASN A 8 10.50 -5.03 2.89
C ASN A 8 9.66 -5.43 1.67
N LEU A 9 8.35 -5.69 1.86
CA LEU A 9 7.45 -6.01 0.76
C LEU A 9 7.23 -4.80 -0.14
N ILE A 10 6.99 -3.62 0.44
CA ILE A 10 6.86 -2.38 -0.32
C ILE A 10 8.12 -2.10 -1.14
N ARG A 11 9.31 -2.33 -0.56
CA ARG A 11 10.57 -2.22 -1.29
C ARG A 11 10.66 -3.21 -2.45
N THR A 12 10.14 -4.42 -2.27
CA THR A 12 10.10 -5.44 -3.34
C THR A 12 9.15 -5.03 -4.46
N ILE A 13 7.98 -4.47 -4.11
CA ILE A 13 6.96 -4.04 -5.07
C ILE A 13 7.37 -2.79 -5.84
N THR A 14 7.93 -1.80 -5.15
CA THR A 14 8.14 -0.45 -5.70
C THR A 14 9.60 -0.12 -6.00
N GLY A 15 10.54 -0.94 -5.52
CA GLY A 15 11.98 -0.64 -5.52
C GLY A 15 12.41 0.44 -4.53
N ILE A 16 11.48 1.06 -3.79
CA ILE A 16 11.75 2.21 -2.93
C ILE A 16 12.12 1.76 -1.53
N ASN A 17 13.24 2.27 -1.02
CA ASN A 17 13.64 2.04 0.36
C ASN A 17 12.98 3.08 1.28
N LEU A 18 11.95 2.67 2.02
CA LEU A 18 11.27 3.55 2.96
C LEU A 18 12.01 3.58 4.32
N PRO A 19 12.22 4.78 4.91
CA PRO A 19 12.60 4.89 6.30
C PRO A 19 11.52 4.26 7.20
N GLN A 20 11.93 3.43 8.15
CA GLN A 20 11.02 2.81 9.12
C GLN A 20 10.70 3.76 10.28
N THR A 21 10.47 5.03 9.97
CA THR A 21 10.10 6.03 10.96
C THR A 21 8.57 6.16 11.04
N PRO A 22 8.00 6.53 12.19
CA PRO A 22 6.55 6.73 12.33
C PRO A 22 5.98 7.77 11.35
N GLU A 23 6.76 8.80 11.03
CA GLU A 23 6.40 9.85 10.05
C GLU A 23 6.12 9.26 8.68
N THR A 24 6.95 8.31 8.24
CA THR A 24 6.75 7.67 6.94
C THR A 24 5.66 6.61 7.00
N MET A 25 5.67 5.75 8.04
CA MET A 25 4.80 4.58 8.11
C MET A 25 3.35 4.92 8.48
N LEU A 26 3.13 5.86 9.41
CA LEU A 26 1.82 6.23 9.91
C LEU A 26 1.27 7.50 9.22
N PHE A 27 2.13 8.50 9.05
CA PHE A 27 1.71 9.82 8.56
C PHE A 27 1.90 10.03 7.05
N LEU A 28 2.44 9.04 6.34
CA LEU A 28 2.66 9.10 4.89
C LEU A 28 3.56 10.28 4.48
N THR A 29 4.47 10.68 5.36
CA THR A 29 5.44 11.75 5.12
C THR A 29 6.74 11.16 4.60
N TYR A 30 7.12 11.51 3.38
CA TYR A 30 8.29 10.95 2.72
C TYR A 30 9.45 11.95 2.73
N PRO A 31 10.66 11.55 3.17
CA PRO A 31 11.82 12.44 3.16
C PRO A 31 12.41 12.66 1.76
N GLN A 32 12.03 11.82 0.79
CA GLN A 32 12.52 11.88 -0.58
C GLN A 32 11.42 12.32 -1.55
N PRO A 33 11.78 13.05 -2.63
CA PRO A 33 10.82 13.42 -3.67
C PRO A 33 10.39 12.17 -4.45
N LEU A 34 9.18 11.72 -4.18
CA LEU A 34 8.54 10.64 -4.93
C LEU A 34 7.82 11.18 -6.16
N ASN A 35 7.89 10.44 -7.27
CA ASN A 35 7.05 10.75 -8.41
C ASN A 35 5.56 10.56 -8.03
N LYS A 36 4.66 11.22 -8.77
CA LYS A 36 3.22 11.24 -8.45
C LYS A 36 2.64 9.81 -8.33
N ARG A 37 3.00 8.91 -9.24
CA ARG A 37 2.46 7.54 -9.32
C ARG A 37 2.95 6.66 -8.17
N GLN A 38 4.25 6.69 -7.89
CA GLN A 38 4.86 6.02 -6.74
C GLN A 38 4.24 6.49 -5.45
N ARG A 39 4.03 7.81 -5.29
CA ARG A 39 3.37 8.37 -4.11
C ARG A 39 1.95 7.84 -3.95
N ILE A 40 1.17 7.79 -5.02
CA ILE A 40 -0.21 7.26 -4.99
C ILE A 40 -0.19 5.79 -4.55
N LEU A 41 0.59 4.94 -5.21
CA LEU A 41 0.68 3.52 -4.87
C LEU A 41 1.15 3.32 -3.42
N LEU A 42 2.22 4.01 -3.00
CA LEU A 42 2.74 3.95 -1.62
C LEU A 42 1.69 4.36 -0.59
N ASN A 43 0.93 5.42 -0.87
CA ASN A 43 -0.16 5.84 0.00
C ASN A 43 -1.21 4.73 0.13
N HIS A 44 -1.63 4.06 -0.94
CA HIS A 44 -2.57 2.93 -0.84
C HIS A 44 -1.99 1.79 0.00
N LEU A 45 -0.75 1.40 -0.24
CA LEU A 45 -0.09 0.28 0.45
C LEU A 45 0.05 0.54 1.97
N LEU A 46 0.49 1.75 2.35
CA LEU A 46 0.65 2.14 3.74
C LEU A 46 -0.68 2.43 4.42
N THR A 47 -1.64 3.03 3.71
CA THR A 47 -3.00 3.25 4.24
C THR A 47 -3.68 1.92 4.53
N ALA A 48 -3.52 0.92 3.67
CA ALA A 48 -4.02 -0.43 3.93
C ALA A 48 -3.41 -1.03 5.21
N ALA A 49 -2.11 -0.85 5.42
CA ALA A 49 -1.42 -1.31 6.63
C ALA A 49 -1.91 -0.57 7.88
N ASN A 50 -2.09 0.74 7.80
CA ASN A 50 -2.60 1.59 8.89
C ASN A 50 -4.05 1.26 9.25
N ALA A 51 -4.90 1.00 8.25
CA ALA A 51 -6.30 0.68 8.46
C ALA A 51 -6.53 -0.61 9.25
N LEU A 52 -5.57 -1.55 9.23
CA LEU A 52 -5.68 -2.80 9.99
C LEU A 52 -5.46 -2.61 11.49
N ASN A 53 -4.63 -1.65 11.90
CA ASN A 53 -4.34 -1.38 13.31
C ASN A 53 -5.61 -1.08 14.14
N PRO A 54 -6.47 -0.12 13.75
CA PRO A 54 -7.69 0.16 14.50
C PRO A 54 -8.71 -0.98 14.41
N THR A 55 -8.72 -1.80 13.34
CA THR A 55 -9.64 -2.95 13.27
C THR A 55 -9.30 -4.07 14.25
N MET A 56 -8.03 -4.16 14.65
CA MET A 56 -7.52 -5.19 15.57
C MET A 56 -7.17 -4.60 16.94
N TRP A 57 -7.68 -3.41 17.28
CA TRP A 57 -7.31 -2.66 18.49
C TRP A 57 -7.55 -3.41 19.82
N LYS A 58 -8.48 -4.37 19.84
CA LYS A 58 -8.77 -5.22 21.01
C LYS A 58 -7.89 -6.47 21.07
N GLN A 59 -7.12 -6.76 20.02
CA GLN A 59 -6.25 -7.93 19.93
C GLN A 59 -4.82 -7.52 20.29
N THR A 60 -4.12 -8.38 21.02
CA THR A 60 -2.70 -8.16 21.37
C THR A 60 -1.74 -8.53 20.24
N THR A 61 -2.26 -9.20 19.20
CA THR A 61 -1.48 -9.66 18.05
C THR A 61 -1.50 -8.64 16.91
N ALA A 62 -0.32 -8.34 16.35
CA ALA A 62 -0.20 -7.49 15.18
C ALA A 62 -0.91 -8.10 13.96
N PRO A 63 -1.38 -7.27 13.00
CA PRO A 63 -1.97 -7.75 11.76
C PRO A 63 -1.01 -8.66 10.99
N THR A 64 -1.56 -9.65 10.28
CA THR A 64 -0.77 -10.54 9.43
C THR A 64 -0.51 -9.92 8.07
N ILE A 65 0.59 -10.33 7.42
CA ILE A 65 0.88 -9.93 6.03
C ILE A 65 -0.24 -10.38 5.08
N ARG A 66 -0.83 -11.55 5.32
CA ARG A 66 -1.98 -12.03 4.55
C ARG A 66 -3.18 -11.09 4.66
N ALA A 67 -3.47 -10.59 5.87
CA ALA A 67 -4.53 -9.61 6.08
C ALA A 67 -4.23 -8.29 5.35
N TRP A 68 -2.97 -7.85 5.36
CA TRP A 68 -2.54 -6.69 4.59
C TRP A 68 -2.71 -6.87 3.08
N ILE A 69 -2.25 -7.99 2.51
CA ILE A 69 -2.42 -8.30 1.08
C ILE A 69 -3.90 -8.31 0.70
N ALA A 70 -4.75 -8.98 1.50
CA ALA A 70 -6.19 -9.01 1.26
C ALA A 70 -6.81 -7.60 1.31
N ARG A 71 -6.34 -6.75 2.23
CA ARG A 71 -6.82 -5.36 2.34
C ARG A 71 -6.39 -4.52 1.13
N VAL A 72 -5.14 -4.64 0.68
CA VAL A 72 -4.65 -3.94 -0.51
C VAL A 72 -5.41 -4.39 -1.75
N ASP A 73 -5.62 -5.69 -1.95
CA ASP A 73 -6.36 -6.19 -3.11
C ASP A 73 -7.83 -5.76 -3.11
N SER A 74 -8.46 -5.67 -1.93
CA SER A 74 -9.80 -5.10 -1.79
C SER A 74 -9.85 -3.63 -2.21
N ILE A 75 -8.86 -2.82 -1.83
CA ILE A 75 -8.76 -1.41 -2.24
C ILE A 75 -8.55 -1.32 -3.76
N ARG A 76 -7.61 -2.09 -4.31
CA ARG A 76 -7.32 -2.15 -5.75
C ARG A 76 -8.57 -2.47 -6.56
N LYS A 77 -9.33 -3.50 -6.18
CA LYS A 77 -10.57 -3.89 -6.87
C LYS A 77 -11.61 -2.78 -6.87
N MET A 78 -11.74 -2.05 -5.76
CA MET A 78 -12.65 -0.90 -5.71
C MET A 78 -12.17 0.24 -6.62
N GLU A 79 -10.86 0.50 -6.67
CA GLU A 79 -10.31 1.48 -7.61
C GLU A 79 -10.52 1.05 -9.06
N GLU A 80 -10.24 -0.20 -9.41
CA GLU A 80 -10.46 -0.75 -10.75
C GLU A 80 -11.89 -0.49 -11.23
N LEU A 81 -12.88 -0.76 -10.38
CA LEU A 81 -14.28 -0.46 -10.65
C LEU A 81 -14.50 1.04 -10.83
N ALA A 82 -14.04 1.88 -9.91
CA ALA A 82 -14.20 3.34 -10.00
C ALA A 82 -13.57 3.95 -11.27
N TYR A 83 -12.39 3.46 -11.66
CA TYR A 83 -11.68 3.88 -12.86
C TYR A 83 -12.37 3.39 -14.15
N SER A 84 -13.01 2.22 -14.12
CA SER A 84 -13.83 1.73 -15.25
C SER A 84 -15.03 2.64 -15.54
N PHE A 85 -15.65 3.21 -14.50
CA PHE A 85 -16.77 4.16 -14.66
C PHE A 85 -16.33 5.54 -15.18
N THR A 86 -15.05 5.91 -15.02
CA THR A 86 -14.53 7.24 -15.37
C THR A 86 -13.68 7.26 -16.65
N LEU A 87 -13.57 6.13 -17.37
CA LEU A 87 -12.77 5.95 -18.59
C LEU A 87 -11.27 6.30 -18.42
N LYS A 88 -10.75 6.29 -17.19
CA LYS A 88 -9.34 6.58 -16.87
C LYS A 88 -8.52 5.31 -16.63
N TYR A 89 -8.82 4.25 -17.37
CA TYR A 89 -8.28 2.91 -17.13
C TYR A 89 -6.75 2.83 -17.26
N ASP A 90 -6.15 3.68 -18.10
CA ASP A 90 -4.69 3.78 -18.23
C ASP A 90 -4.00 4.30 -16.96
N GLU A 91 -4.63 5.25 -16.24
CA GLU A 91 -4.09 5.76 -14.97
C GLU A 91 -4.10 4.68 -13.88
N TYR A 92 -5.14 3.84 -13.87
CA TYR A 92 -5.23 2.68 -12.98
C TYR A 92 -4.09 1.69 -13.26
N HIS A 93 -3.93 1.26 -14.52
CA HIS A 93 -2.88 0.30 -14.86
C HIS A 93 -1.50 0.82 -14.55
N THR A 94 -1.19 2.07 -14.93
CA THR A 94 0.13 2.65 -14.66
C THR A 94 0.46 2.76 -13.17
N THR A 95 -0.55 2.85 -12.30
CA THR A 95 -0.38 2.93 -10.85
C THR A 95 -0.28 1.55 -10.20
N TRP A 96 -1.13 0.60 -10.60
CA TRP A 96 -1.27 -0.70 -9.94
C TRP A 96 -0.43 -1.83 -10.57
N THR A 97 0.18 -1.62 -11.74
CA THR A 97 1.05 -2.61 -12.38
C THR A 97 2.09 -3.22 -11.44
N PRO A 98 2.85 -2.44 -10.63
CA PRO A 98 3.85 -3.03 -9.74
C PRO A 98 3.25 -3.99 -8.70
N TRP A 99 2.04 -3.68 -8.21
CA TRP A 99 1.32 -4.55 -7.29
C TRP A 99 0.79 -5.81 -7.97
N LEU A 100 0.25 -5.69 -9.18
CA LEU A 100 -0.24 -6.84 -9.96
C LEU A 100 0.89 -7.81 -10.30
N GLN A 101 2.07 -7.29 -10.66
CA GLN A 101 3.27 -8.09 -10.89
C GLN A 101 3.76 -8.82 -9.64
N PHE A 102 3.56 -8.24 -8.45
CA PHE A 102 3.92 -8.89 -7.19
C PHE A 102 2.99 -10.05 -6.80
N LEU A 103 1.74 -10.04 -7.28
CA LEU A 103 0.76 -11.11 -7.00
C LEU A 103 0.86 -12.30 -7.95
N GLN A 104 1.59 -12.17 -9.06
CA GLN A 104 1.86 -13.23 -10.04
C GLN A 104 3.03 -14.10 -9.59
#